data_AF-I2QKL6-F1
#
_entry.id   AF-I2QKL6-F1
#
_cell.length_a   1.000
_cell.length_b   1.000
_cell.length_c   1.000
_cell.angle_alpha   90.00
_cell.angle_beta   90.00
_cell.angle_gamma   90.00
#
_symmetry.space_group_name_H-M   'P 1'
#
loop_
_entity.id
_entity.type
_entity.pdbx_description
1 polymer ?
#
loop_
_entity_poly.entity_id
_entity_poly.type
_entity_poly.pdbx_seq_one_letter_code
_entity_poly.pdbx_strand_id
1 'polypeptide(L)'
;ELTYPFHDRDIVVTACGRLCLHRKKINISTVLAGQKLGIKEVDEGIWLVSFMHYDLGYFDLEQKTLQPLDNPFGQKPVTDVSVATAAP
;
A
#
# COMPACT_ATOMS: atom_id res chain seq x y z
N GLU A 1 -8.64 -1.77 20.33
CA GLU A 1 -9.05 -1.05 19.10
C GLU A 1 -7.81 -0.78 18.25
N LEU A 2 -7.87 -0.89 16.92
CA LEU A 2 -6.70 -0.66 16.06
C LEU A 2 -6.47 0.85 15.90
N THR A 3 -5.28 1.31 16.27
CA THR A 3 -4.87 2.72 16.20
C THR A 3 -3.58 2.86 15.40
N TYR A 4 -3.44 3.98 14.69
CA TYR A 4 -2.32 4.28 13.81
C TYR A 4 -1.61 5.55 14.29
N PRO A 5 -0.84 5.50 15.40
CA PRO A 5 -0.29 6.69 16.07
C PRO A 5 0.81 7.41 15.27
N PHE A 6 1.38 6.77 14.25
CA PHE A 6 2.43 7.32 13.40
C PHE A 6 1.94 7.73 12.01
N HIS A 7 0.62 7.71 11.81
CA HIS A 7 -0.04 8.11 10.58
C HIS A 7 -0.80 9.41 10.79
N ASP A 8 -0.98 10.19 9.74
CA ASP A 8 -1.66 11.48 9.83
C ASP A 8 -3.18 11.30 10.04
N ARG A 9 -3.72 10.15 9.62
CA ARG A 9 -5.12 9.77 9.81
C ARG A 9 -5.36 8.28 9.62
N ASP A 10 -6.48 7.83 10.14
CA ASP A 10 -7.06 6.52 9.88
C ASP A 10 -8.36 6.64 9.08
N ILE A 11 -8.53 5.82 8.04
CA ILE A 11 -9.71 5.87 7.17
C ILE A 11 -10.29 4.48 7.00
N VAL A 12 -11.62 4.38 7.10
CA VAL A 12 -12.36 3.15 6.81
C VAL A 12 -12.55 2.99 5.30
N VAL A 13 -12.17 1.84 4.77
CA VAL A 13 -12.39 1.51 3.36
C VAL A 13 -13.87 1.31 3.10
N THR A 14 -14.37 1.97 2.05
CA THR A 14 -15.77 1.82 1.63
C THR A 14 -16.09 0.41 1.16
N ALA A 15 -17.37 0.05 1.12
CA ALA A 15 -17.83 -1.28 0.68
C ALA A 15 -17.34 -1.69 -0.72
N CYS A 16 -17.08 -0.73 -1.61
CA CYS A 16 -16.56 -0.99 -2.95
C CYS A 16 -15.02 -1.02 -3.04
N GLY A 17 -14.31 -1.08 -1.90
CA GLY A 17 -12.86 -1.20 -1.88
C GLY A 17 -12.11 0.11 -2.17
N ARG A 18 -12.76 1.26 -2.00
CA ARG A 18 -12.18 2.57 -2.25
C ARG A 18 -11.95 3.35 -0.96
N LEU A 19 -10.91 4.16 -0.97
CA LEU A 19 -10.62 5.14 0.08
C LEU A 19 -10.98 6.54 -0.41
N CYS A 20 -11.64 7.33 0.44
CA CYS A 20 -12.03 8.71 0.12
C CYS A 20 -11.11 9.69 0.86
N LEU A 21 -10.30 10.44 0.11
CA LEU A 21 -9.37 11.43 0.66
C LEU A 21 -9.27 12.63 -0.30
N HIS A 22 -9.28 13.86 0.23
CA HIS A 22 -9.22 15.09 -0.59
C HIS A 22 -10.23 15.15 -1.75
N ARG A 23 -11.47 14.66 -1.53
CA ARG A 23 -12.52 14.53 -2.56
C ARG A 23 -12.14 13.63 -3.75
N LYS A 24 -11.08 12.82 -3.61
CA LYS A 24 -10.68 11.78 -4.55
C LYS A 24 -11.11 10.42 -4.01
N LYS A 25 -11.34 9.48 -4.94
CA LYS A 25 -11.63 8.08 -4.65
C LYS A 25 -10.43 7.26 -5.13
N ILE A 26 -9.68 6.70 -4.19
CA ILE A 26 -8.48 5.91 -4.44
C ILE A 26 -8.89 4.43 -4.46
N ASN A 27 -8.45 3.68 -5.47
CA ASN A 27 -8.72 2.25 -5.54
C ASN A 27 -7.73 1.49 -4.63
N ILE A 28 -8.25 0.76 -3.65
CA ILE A 28 -7.45 -0.06 -2.72
C ILE A 28 -7.71 -1.54 -3.01
N SER A 29 -8.75 -2.12 -2.40
CA SER A 29 -9.18 -3.49 -2.61
C SER A 29 -10.50 -3.72 -1.86
N THR A 30 -11.40 -4.49 -2.45
CA THR A 30 -12.66 -4.89 -1.80
C THR A 30 -12.44 -5.81 -0.61
N VAL A 31 -11.31 -6.53 -0.55
CA VAL A 31 -10.93 -7.40 0.59
C VAL A 31 -10.79 -6.59 1.89
N LEU A 32 -10.44 -5.31 1.78
CA LEU A 32 -10.26 -4.42 2.92
C LEU A 32 -11.53 -3.62 3.27
N ALA A 33 -12.67 -3.89 2.63
CA ALA A 33 -13.92 -3.19 2.91
C ALA A 33 -14.30 -3.24 4.40
N GLY A 34 -14.65 -2.08 4.96
CA GLY A 34 -14.98 -1.94 6.38
C GLY A 34 -13.78 -1.97 7.33
N GLN A 35 -12.57 -2.22 6.83
CA GLN A 35 -11.34 -2.16 7.63
C GLN A 35 -10.81 -0.74 7.71
N LYS A 36 -10.15 -0.44 8.83
CA LYS A 36 -9.48 0.84 9.09
C LYS A 36 -8.02 0.75 8.63
N LEU A 37 -7.61 1.66 7.75
CA LEU A 37 -6.25 1.80 7.24
C LEU A 37 -5.58 3.04 7.81
N GLY A 38 -4.29 2.93 8.12
CA GLY A 38 -3.44 4.07 8.44
C GLY A 38 -2.95 4.73 7.15
N ILE A 39 -2.99 6.06 7.10
CA ILE A 39 -2.67 6.85 5.92
C ILE A 39 -1.70 7.97 6.31
N LYS A 40 -0.53 7.99 5.68
CA LYS A 40 0.55 8.94 5.99
C LYS A 40 1.05 9.63 4.72
N GLU A 41 1.10 10.95 4.71
CA GLU A 41 1.72 11.72 3.64
C GLU A 41 3.25 11.59 3.78
N VAL A 42 3.90 11.07 2.75
CA VAL A 42 5.35 10.84 2.75
C VAL A 42 6.07 11.83 1.84
N ASP A 43 5.36 12.38 0.86
CA ASP A 43 5.80 13.46 -0.03
C ASP A 43 4.55 14.20 -0.55
N GLU A 44 4.73 15.33 -1.22
CA GLU A 44 3.63 16.17 -1.72
C GLU A 44 2.66 15.36 -2.61
N GLY A 45 1.46 15.09 -2.09
CA GLY A 45 0.45 14.32 -2.82
C GLY A 45 0.71 12.80 -2.90
N ILE A 46 1.77 12.30 -2.28
CA ILE A 46 2.13 10.87 -2.21
C ILE A 46 1.90 10.34 -0.79
N TRP A 47 1.11 9.27 -0.71
CA TRP A 47 0.60 8.75 0.56
C TRP A 47 0.91 7.27 0.73
N LEU A 48 1.46 6.92 1.88
CA LEU A 48 1.62 5.54 2.34
C LEU A 48 0.31 5.02 2.94
N VAL A 49 -0.06 3.79 2.57
CA VAL A 49 -1.18 3.03 3.15
C VAL A 49 -0.65 1.88 3.97
N SER A 50 -1.10 1.78 5.21
CA SER A 50 -0.77 0.66 6.09
C SER A 50 -2.03 -0.02 6.61
N PHE A 51 -1.98 -1.35 6.72
CA PHE A 51 -2.97 -2.15 7.40
C PHE A 51 -2.31 -2.92 8.53
N MET A 52 -2.75 -2.68 9.76
CA MET A 52 -2.11 -3.20 10.98
C MET A 52 -0.64 -2.78 11.04
N HIS A 53 0.29 -3.74 10.97
CA HIS A 53 1.74 -3.51 11.00
C HIS A 53 2.40 -3.61 9.63
N TYR A 54 1.60 -3.69 8.56
CA TYR A 54 2.09 -3.89 7.20
C TYR A 54 1.80 -2.68 6.34
N ASP A 55 2.84 -2.21 5.66
CA ASP A 55 2.72 -1.22 4.62
C ASP A 55 2.25 -1.91 3.33
N LEU A 56 1.10 -1.49 2.82
CA LEU A 56 0.49 -2.06 1.63
C LEU A 56 1.09 -1.48 0.36
N GLY A 57 1.42 -0.18 0.38
CA GLY A 57 1.81 0.54 -0.81
C GLY A 57 1.64 2.04 -0.71
N TYR A 58 2.03 2.72 -1.79
CA TYR A 58 1.85 4.16 -1.95
C TYR A 58 0.70 4.47 -2.90
N PHE A 59 0.01 5.57 -2.73
CA PHE A 59 -0.85 6.12 -3.77
C PHE A 59 -0.57 7.60 -3.98
N ASP A 60 -0.77 8.02 -5.22
CA ASP A 60 -0.75 9.41 -5.64
C ASP A 60 -2.20 9.93 -5.77
N LEU A 61 -2.48 11.13 -5.29
CA LEU A 61 -3.82 11.75 -5.35
C LEU A 61 -4.33 12.03 -6.77
N GLU A 62 -3.44 12.23 -7.73
CA GLU A 62 -3.73 12.41 -9.14
C GLU A 62 -4.04 11.06 -9.81
N GLN A 63 -3.15 10.08 -9.64
CA GLN A 63 -3.27 8.76 -10.26
C GLN A 63 -4.39 7.91 -9.64
N LYS A 64 -4.65 8.07 -8.33
CA LYS A 64 -5.72 7.38 -7.56
C LYS A 64 -5.62 5.85 -7.59
N THR A 65 -4.42 5.34 -7.83
CA THR A 65 -4.08 3.93 -7.85
C THR A 65 -3.03 3.65 -6.79
N LEU A 66 -3.18 2.51 -6.12
CA LEU A 66 -2.18 2.00 -5.19
C LEU A 66 -1.04 1.36 -5.99
N GLN A 67 0.19 1.75 -5.70
CA GLN A 67 1.43 1.08 -6.06
C GLN A 67 1.82 0.16 -4.91
N PRO A 68 1.63 -1.17 -5.05
CA PRO A 68 1.91 -2.10 -3.96
C PRO A 68 3.39 -2.17 -3.63
N LEU A 69 3.71 -2.33 -2.34
CA LEU A 69 5.04 -2.71 -1.89
C LEU A 69 5.28 -4.22 -2.07
N ASP A 70 6.53 -4.64 -1.90
CA ASP A 70 6.91 -6.05 -1.88
C ASP A 70 6.07 -6.81 -0.86
N ASN A 71 5.40 -7.87 -1.32
CA ASN A 71 4.52 -8.65 -0.47
C ASN A 71 5.35 -9.52 0.50
N PRO A 72 5.31 -9.27 1.82
CA PRO A 72 6.06 -10.07 2.79
C PRO A 72 5.54 -11.52 2.91
N PHE A 73 4.31 -11.77 2.44
CA PHE A 73 3.70 -13.11 2.36
C PHE A 73 3.79 -13.71 0.94
N GLY A 74 4.36 -12.97 0.00
CA GLY A 74 4.50 -13.42 -1.38
C GLY A 74 5.51 -14.55 -1.50
N GLN A 75 5.42 -15.32 -2.58
CA GLN A 75 6.52 -16.20 -2.96
C GLN A 75 7.75 -15.31 -3.18
N LYS A 76 8.84 -15.58 -2.44
CA LYS A 76 10.12 -14.91 -2.69
C LYS A 76 10.46 -15.14 -4.16
N PRO A 77 10.79 -14.10 -4.94
CA PRO A 77 11.26 -14.31 -6.30
C PRO A 77 12.47 -15.25 -6.22
N VAL A 78 12.37 -16.39 -6.90
CA VAL A 78 13.52 -17.28 -7.08
C VAL A 78 14.48 -16.52 -7.97
N THR A 79 15.42 -15.80 -7.38
CA THR A 79 16.52 -15.22 -8.12
C THR A 79 17.47 -16.36 -8.47
N ASP A 80 17.27 -16.96 -9.65
CA ASP A 80 18.35 -17.69 -10.31
C ASP A 80 19.48 -16.69 -10.55
N VAL A 81 20.46 -16.69 -9.66
CA VAL A 81 21.73 -16.00 -9.88
C VAL A 81 22.37 -16.70 -11.07
N SER A 82 22.21 -16.11 -12.26
CA SER A 82 22.98 -16.48 -13.43
C SER A 82 24.42 -16.08 -13.16
N VAL A 83 25.18 -16.95 -12.50
CA VAL A 83 26.63 -16.85 -12.51
C VAL A 83 27.04 -17.22 -13.93
N ALA A 84 27.21 -16.19 -14.76
CA ALA A 84 28.02 -16.29 -15.97
C ALA A 84 29.46 -16.54 -15.53
N THR A 85 29.83 -17.80 -15.34
CA THR A 85 31.24 -18.18 -15.30
C THR A 85 31.74 -18.14 -16.73
N ALA A 86 32.34 -17.01 -17.10
CA ALA A 86 33.29 -16.98 -18.21
C ALA A 86 34.42 -17.97 -17.87
N ALA A 87 34.69 -18.91 -18.77
CA ALA A 87 35.86 -19.77 -18.73
C ALA A 87 36.65 -19.57 -20.05
N PRO A 88 37.99 -19.72 -20.00
CA PRO A 88 38.95 -19.05 -20.89
C PRO A 88 38.99 -19.56 -22.32
#